data_AF-A0A7J4EHY9-F1
#
_entry.id   AF-A0A7J4EHY9-F1
#
_cell.length_a   1.000
_cell.length_b   1.000
_cell.length_c   1.000
_cell.angle_alpha   90.00
_cell.angle_beta   90.00
_cell.angle_gamma   90.00
#
_symmetry.space_group_name_H-M   'P 1'
#
loop_
_entity.id
_entity.type
_entity.pdbx_description
1 polymer ?
#
loop_
_entity_poly.entity_id
_entity_poly.type
_entity_poly.pdbx_seq_one_letter_code
_entity_poly.pdbx_strand_id
1 'polypeptide(L)'
;MSEICTKCGLPKELCVCEEIAREQQRIDIKIDKRRYGKTMTIVDGLDPNDTDMKALVSKLKAICASGGTIKDGKIELQGDHRNKVKEYLESIGFIVEVS
;
A
#
# COMPACT_ATOMS: atom_id res chain seq x y z
N MET A 1 12.11 -16.85 25.73
CA MET A 1 10.82 -16.25 26.14
C MET A 1 10.10 -15.90 24.87
N SER A 2 8.91 -16.45 24.66
CA SER A 2 8.11 -16.15 23.46
C SER A 2 7.68 -14.68 23.52
N GLU A 3 7.99 -13.90 22.48
CA GLU A 3 7.52 -12.53 22.38
C GLU A 3 5.99 -12.54 22.24
N ILE A 4 5.31 -11.83 23.14
CA ILE A 4 3.85 -11.75 23.19
C ILE A 4 3.43 -10.43 22.53
N CYS A 5 2.41 -10.49 21.67
CA CYS A 5 1.81 -9.31 21.06
C CYS A 5 1.08 -8.47 22.11
N THR A 6 1.36 -7.17 22.16
CA THR A 6 0.69 -6.23 23.09
C THR A 6 -0.71 -5.81 22.65
N LYS A 7 -1.10 -6.04 21.38
CA LYS A 7 -2.47 -5.80 20.89
C LYS A 7 -3.42 -6.93 21.28
N CYS A 8 -3.02 -8.19 21.06
CA CYS A 8 -3.92 -9.36 21.25
C CYS A 8 -3.51 -10.35 22.33
N GLY A 9 -2.31 -10.22 22.94
CA GLY A 9 -1.84 -11.13 23.99
C GLY A 9 -1.40 -12.51 23.50
N LEU A 10 -1.40 -12.77 22.19
CA LEU A 10 -0.93 -14.03 21.62
C LEU A 10 0.60 -14.05 21.42
N PRO A 11 1.25 -15.22 21.49
CA PRO A 11 2.62 -15.38 21.00
C PRO A 11 2.73 -14.87 19.56
N LYS A 12 3.82 -14.16 19.21
CA LYS A 12 4.00 -13.58 17.86
C LYS A 12 3.82 -14.59 16.73
N GLU A 13 4.20 -15.85 16.96
CA GLU A 13 4.06 -16.95 15.99
C GLU A 13 2.60 -17.31 15.67
N LEU A 14 1.65 -16.95 16.54
CA LEU A 14 0.21 -17.19 16.38
C LEU A 14 -0.56 -15.87 16.16
N CYS A 15 0.13 -14.75 16.04
CA CYS A 15 -0.48 -13.43 15.99
C CYS A 15 -0.83 -13.05 14.54
N VAL A 16 -2.10 -12.74 14.30
CA VAL A 16 -2.63 -12.30 12.99
C VAL A 16 -3.00 -10.81 12.96
N CYS A 17 -2.57 -10.02 13.95
CA CYS A 17 -2.95 -8.60 14.05
C CYS A 17 -2.54 -7.78 12.82
N GLU A 18 -1.41 -8.11 12.18
CA GLU A 18 -0.95 -7.40 10.98
C GLU A 18 -1.83 -7.69 9.77
N GLU A 19 -2.28 -8.94 9.60
CA GLU A 19 -3.20 -9.32 8.51
C GLU A 19 -4.55 -8.63 8.68
N ILE A 20 -5.11 -8.66 9.90
CA ILE A 20 -6.35 -7.97 10.23
C ILE A 20 -6.24 -6.46 9.95
N ALA A 21 -5.10 -5.84 10.32
CA ALA A 21 -4.89 -4.41 10.09
C ALA A 21 -4.83 -4.05 8.61
N ARG A 22 -4.34 -4.94 7.73
CA ARG A 22 -4.33 -4.72 6.27
C ARG A 22 -5.72 -4.90 5.66
N GLU A 23 -6.48 -5.90 6.09
CA GLU A 23 -7.83 -6.15 5.59
C GLU A 23 -8.82 -5.03 5.96
N GLN A 24 -8.61 -4.34 7.08
CA GLN A 24 -9.46 -3.22 7.51
C GLN A 24 -9.23 -1.94 6.68
N GLN A 25 -8.08 -1.82 6.01
CA GLN A 25 -7.75 -0.64 5.21
C GLN A 25 -8.33 -0.79 3.80
N ARG A 26 -9.20 0.16 3.42
CA ARG A 26 -9.69 0.28 2.04
C ARG A 26 -8.80 1.24 1.27
N ILE A 27 -8.14 0.72 0.25
CA ILE A 27 -7.18 1.46 -0.57
C ILE A 27 -7.83 1.88 -1.88
N ASP A 28 -7.78 3.17 -2.19
CA ASP A 28 -8.24 3.72 -3.47
C ASP A 28 -7.03 3.94 -4.40
N ILE A 29 -7.13 3.43 -5.63
CA ILE A 29 -6.17 3.69 -6.70
C ILE A 29 -6.82 4.52 -7.79
N LYS A 30 -6.32 5.74 -7.99
CA LYS A 30 -6.82 6.68 -9.00
C LYS A 30 -5.73 7.18 -9.94
N ILE A 31 -6.14 7.76 -11.06
CA ILE A 31 -5.25 8.50 -11.96
C ILE A 31 -5.37 10.00 -11.74
N ASP A 32 -4.23 10.65 -11.53
CA ASP A 32 -4.10 12.10 -11.62
C ASP A 32 -3.41 12.50 -12.93
N LYS A 33 -4.02 13.42 -13.68
CA LYS A 33 -3.46 13.97 -14.92
C LYS A 33 -2.67 15.23 -14.59
N ARG A 34 -1.35 15.16 -14.75
CA ARG A 34 -0.40 16.26 -14.57
C ARG A 34 -0.18 17.02 -15.89
N ARG A 35 0.62 18.10 -15.80
CA ARG A 35 0.99 18.93 -16.95
C ARG A 35 1.63 18.09 -18.07
N TYR A 36 1.46 18.54 -19.31
CA TYR A 36 2.01 17.92 -20.52
C TYR A 36 1.52 16.49 -20.78
N GLY A 37 0.29 16.16 -20.33
CA GLY A 37 -0.31 14.85 -20.54
C GLY A 37 0.32 13.72 -19.72
N LYS A 38 1.22 14.04 -18.77
CA LYS A 38 1.79 13.05 -17.86
C LYS A 38 0.70 12.56 -16.90
N THR A 39 0.63 11.26 -16.68
CA THR A 39 -0.27 10.65 -15.70
C THR A 39 0.51 10.20 -14.47
N MET A 40 -0.17 10.18 -13.34
CA MET A 40 0.32 9.60 -12.09
C MET A 40 -0.73 8.62 -11.58
N THR A 41 -0.29 7.46 -11.13
CA THR A 41 -1.10 6.54 -10.32
C THR A 41 -0.97 6.95 -8.86
N ILE A 42 -2.09 7.22 -8.21
CA ILE A 42 -2.15 7.64 -6.81
C ILE A 42 -2.77 6.49 -6.01
N VAL A 43 -2.08 6.06 -4.97
CA VAL A 43 -2.55 5.06 -3.99
C VAL A 43 -2.83 5.78 -2.68
N ASP A 44 -4.06 5.69 -2.21
CA ASP A 44 -4.61 6.45 -1.10
C ASP A 44 -5.31 5.54 -0.08
N GLY A 45 -5.47 5.98 1.16
CA GLY A 45 -6.14 5.19 2.22
C GLY A 45 -5.22 4.27 3.03
N LEU A 46 -3.89 4.41 2.89
CA LEU A 46 -2.91 3.67 3.70
C LEU A 46 -2.75 4.33 5.08
N ASP A 47 -2.83 3.54 6.15
CA ASP A 47 -2.47 3.98 7.51
C ASP A 47 -0.93 3.84 7.70
N PRO A 48 -0.20 4.94 7.90
CA PRO A 48 1.25 4.91 8.08
C PRO A 48 1.70 4.24 9.39
N ASN A 49 0.81 4.04 10.37
CA ASN A 49 1.12 3.36 11.63
C ASN A 49 1.08 1.84 11.49
N ASP A 50 0.20 1.33 10.63
CA ASP A 50 0.03 -0.10 10.38
C ASP A 50 0.68 -0.56 9.06
N THR A 51 1.16 0.38 8.22
CA THR A 51 1.80 0.09 6.95
C THR A 51 3.16 0.76 6.80
N ASP A 52 4.21 -0.02 6.50
CA ASP A 52 5.50 0.53 6.08
C ASP A 52 5.42 1.10 4.66
N MET A 53 5.04 2.38 4.58
CA MET A 53 4.90 3.08 3.30
C MET A 53 6.22 3.17 2.52
N LYS A 54 7.39 3.19 3.19
CA LYS A 54 8.70 3.30 2.53
C LYS A 54 9.08 2.00 1.83
N ALA A 55 8.84 0.86 2.49
CA ALA A 55 8.99 -0.44 1.87
C ALA A 55 8.00 -0.60 0.70
N LEU A 56 6.74 -0.20 0.91
CA LEU A 56 5.69 -0.32 -0.10
C LEU A 56 5.98 0.49 -1.36
N VAL A 57 6.32 1.79 -1.24
CA VAL A 57 6.67 2.61 -2.42
C VAL A 57 7.89 2.05 -3.16
N SER A 58 8.88 1.50 -2.44
CA SER A 58 10.06 0.90 -3.06
C SER A 58 9.71 -0.34 -3.87
N LYS A 59 8.84 -1.19 -3.34
CA LYS A 59 8.37 -2.39 -4.04
C LYS A 59 7.50 -2.05 -5.25
N LEU A 60 6.59 -1.07 -5.11
CA LEU A 60 5.73 -0.63 -6.21
C LEU A 60 6.53 -0.01 -7.36
N LYS A 61 7.55 0.81 -7.07
CA LYS A 61 8.48 1.33 -8.09
C LYS A 61 9.16 0.21 -8.86
N ALA A 62 9.61 -0.85 -8.18
CA ALA A 62 10.26 -1.99 -8.82
C ALA A 62 9.28 -2.76 -9.73
N ILE A 63 8.04 -3.00 -9.28
CA ILE A 63 6.99 -3.68 -10.07
C ILE A 63 6.58 -2.88 -11.30
N CYS A 64 6.46 -1.55 -11.14
CA CYS A 64 5.99 -0.66 -12.19
C CYS A 64 7.11 -0.20 -13.13
N ALA A 65 8.38 -0.42 -12.76
CA ALA A 65 9.56 0.13 -13.44
C ALA A 65 9.45 1.65 -13.63
N SER A 66 8.97 2.35 -12.59
CA SER A 66 8.63 3.77 -12.65
C SER A 66 9.23 4.55 -11.48
N GLY A 67 9.35 5.86 -11.64
CA GLY A 67 9.58 6.76 -10.52
C GLY A 67 8.36 6.80 -9.59
N GLY A 68 8.58 7.15 -8.32
CA GLY A 68 7.50 7.32 -7.36
C GLY A 68 7.95 7.88 -6.03
N THR A 69 7.02 8.46 -5.28
CA THR A 69 7.27 9.08 -3.98
C THR A 69 6.09 8.86 -3.04
N ILE A 70 6.33 9.06 -1.76
CA ILE A 70 5.26 9.30 -0.78
C ILE A 70 5.02 10.81 -0.75
N LYS A 71 3.76 11.23 -0.82
CA LYS A 71 3.36 12.63 -0.70
C LYS A 71 2.00 12.70 -0.01
N ASP A 72 1.89 13.50 1.04
CA ASP A 72 0.62 13.74 1.77
C ASP A 72 -0.08 12.45 2.24
N GLY A 73 0.71 11.46 2.70
CA GLY A 73 0.20 10.15 3.12
C GLY A 73 -0.18 9.19 1.98
N LYS A 74 0.08 9.58 0.73
CA LYS A 74 -0.25 8.82 -0.48
C LYS A 74 1.01 8.36 -1.19
N ILE A 75 0.92 7.29 -1.95
CA ILE A 75 1.99 6.89 -2.87
C ILE A 75 1.61 7.40 -4.26
N GLU A 76 2.50 8.19 -4.86
CA GLU A 76 2.38 8.62 -6.26
C GLU A 76 3.41 7.89 -7.12
N LEU A 77 2.96 7.23 -8.20
CA LEU A 77 3.80 6.56 -9.20
C LEU A 77 3.62 7.25 -10.56
N GLN A 78 4.69 7.43 -11.31
CA GLN A 78 4.62 8.00 -12.67
C GLN A 78 4.02 6.98 -13.66
N GLY A 79 3.02 7.38 -14.45
CA GLY A 79 2.33 6.52 -15.41
C GLY A 79 0.99 5.97 -14.90
N ASP A 80 0.26 5.26 -15.77
CA ASP A 80 -0.92 4.47 -15.38
C ASP A 80 -0.49 3.02 -15.09
N HIS A 81 -0.54 2.66 -13.82
CA HIS A 81 -0.14 1.36 -13.30
C HIS A 81 -1.23 0.72 -12.44
N ARG A 82 -2.47 1.18 -12.56
CA ARG A 82 -3.59 0.75 -11.69
C ARG A 82 -3.70 -0.75 -11.54
N ASN A 83 -3.63 -1.49 -12.65
CA ASN A 83 -3.75 -2.95 -12.64
C ASN A 83 -2.61 -3.64 -11.87
N LYS A 84 -1.35 -3.25 -12.14
CA LYS A 84 -0.18 -3.84 -11.47
C LYS A 84 -0.16 -3.52 -9.98
N VAL A 85 -0.53 -2.28 -9.63
CA VAL A 85 -0.59 -1.83 -8.25
C VAL A 85 -1.71 -2.56 -7.51
N LYS A 86 -2.90 -2.68 -8.12
CA LYS A 86 -4.02 -3.45 -7.57
C LYS A 86 -3.63 -4.89 -7.27
N GLU A 87 -3.13 -5.60 -8.28
CA GLU A 87 -2.74 -7.01 -8.17
C GLU A 87 -1.75 -7.23 -7.02
N TYR A 88 -0.74 -6.36 -6.92
CA TYR A 88 0.25 -6.47 -5.85
C TYR A 88 -0.36 -6.19 -4.46
N LEU A 89 -1.16 -5.14 -4.31
CA LEU A 89 -1.77 -4.78 -3.03
C LEU A 89 -2.75 -5.85 -2.54
N GLU A 90 -3.58 -6.40 -3.44
CA GLU A 90 -4.45 -7.53 -3.14
C GLU A 90 -3.65 -8.76 -2.73
N SER A 91 -2.51 -9.03 -3.39
CA SER A 91 -1.65 -10.18 -3.05
C SER A 91 -1.05 -10.14 -1.63
N ILE A 92 -0.98 -8.95 -1.02
CA ILE A 92 -0.44 -8.77 0.34
C ILE A 92 -1.51 -8.46 1.39
N GLY A 93 -2.80 -8.63 1.03
CA GLY A 93 -3.94 -8.60 1.94
C GLY A 93 -4.70 -7.28 2.04
N PHE A 94 -4.45 -6.30 1.15
CA PHE A 94 -5.25 -5.07 1.13
C PHE A 94 -6.53 -5.23 0.33
N ILE A 95 -7.60 -4.56 0.77
CA ILE A 95 -8.82 -4.40 -0.02
C ILE A 95 -8.66 -3.17 -0.90
N VAL A 96 -8.75 -3.34 -2.22
CA VAL A 96 -8.41 -2.30 -3.20
C VAL A 96 -9.60 -1.98 -4.10
N GLU A 97 -9.91 -0.69 -4.23
CA GLU A 97 -10.84 -0.13 -5.20
C GLU A 97 -10.07 0.70 -6.23
N VAL A 98 -10.49 0.64 -7.50
CA VAL A 98 -9.84 1.39 -8.60
C VAL A 98 -10.84 2.38 -9.17
N SER A 99 -10.45 3.66 -9.22
CA SER A 99 -11.25 4.78 -9.75
C SER A 99 -10.66 5.45 -10.99
#